data_AF-A0A842EZ75-F1
#
_entry.id   AF-A0A842EZ75-F1
#
_cell.length_a   1.000
_cell.length_b   1.000
_cell.length_c   1.000
_cell.angle_alpha   90.00
_cell.angle_beta   90.00
_cell.angle_gamma   90.00
#
_symmetry.space_group_name_H-M   'P 1'
#
loop_
_entity.id
_entity.type
_entity.pdbx_description
1 polymer ?
#
loop_
_entity_poly.entity_id
_entity_poly.type
_entity_poly.pdbx_seq_one_letter_code
_entity_poly.pdbx_strand_id
1 'polypeptide(L)'
;MASKNVSNIYVNPIKDNFLKSEGAVTLAIENKNHFGVESKIKVEKFNDAKGIWETSCVLQASEGGLSPNSKIQEALQNNHFFKKGAGKYRIYYEFYKISVVQFAFKLGTLTTSVFNIK
;
A
#
# COMPACT_ATOMS: atom_id res chain seq x y z
N MET A 1 10.10 -0.40 12.58
CA MET A 1 9.53 0.01 11.28
C MET A 1 10.60 0.67 10.43
N ALA A 2 11.08 0.02 9.38
CA ALA A 2 12.02 0.64 8.45
C ALA A 2 11.21 1.41 7.40
N SER A 3 11.34 2.73 7.41
CA SER A 3 10.68 3.59 6.44
C SER A 3 11.30 3.37 5.06
N LYS A 4 10.59 2.73 4.13
CA LYS A 4 11.02 2.66 2.74
C LYS A 4 10.50 3.90 2.03
N ASN A 5 11.41 4.71 1.49
CA ASN A 5 11.10 5.91 0.74
C ASN A 5 11.35 5.69 -0.76
N VAL A 6 10.50 6.27 -1.59
CA VAL A 6 10.71 6.39 -3.04
C VAL A 6 10.25 7.76 -3.43
N SER A 7 11.12 8.52 -4.09
CA SER A 7 10.78 9.84 -4.63
C SER A 7 10.04 10.72 -3.60
N ASN A 8 10.53 10.78 -2.36
CA ASN A 8 9.94 11.53 -1.24
C ASN A 8 8.51 11.11 -0.81
N ILE A 9 8.12 9.88 -1.11
CA ILE A 9 6.86 9.26 -0.66
C ILE A 9 7.19 8.21 0.39
N TYR A 10 6.36 8.13 1.43
CA TYR A 10 6.48 7.17 2.51
C TYR A 10 5.18 6.41 2.70
N VAL A 11 5.27 5.10 2.91
CA VAL A 11 4.10 4.25 3.21
C VAL A 11 4.44 3.20 4.24
N ASN A 12 3.65 3.08 5.30
CA ASN A 12 3.72 1.96 6.23
C ASN A 12 2.37 1.67 6.89
N PRO A 13 2.13 0.43 7.37
CA PRO A 13 1.02 0.16 8.25
C PRO A 13 1.17 0.95 9.54
N ILE A 14 0.04 1.39 10.10
CA ILE A 14 0.05 2.14 11.37
C ILE A 14 0.40 1.25 12.58
N LYS A 15 0.31 -0.09 12.41
CA LYS A 15 0.63 -1.10 13.40
C LYS A 15 1.02 -2.43 12.75
N ASP A 16 1.65 -3.31 13.51
CA ASP A 16 2.15 -4.59 12.99
C ASP A 16 1.13 -5.73 13.04
N ASN A 17 0.03 -5.56 13.79
CA ASN A 17 -0.99 -6.61 13.98
C ASN A 17 -2.39 -6.01 13.86
N PHE A 18 -3.20 -6.56 12.97
CA PHE A 18 -4.61 -6.22 12.75
C PHE A 18 -5.48 -7.42 13.11
N LEU A 19 -6.56 -7.20 13.84
CA LEU A 19 -7.57 -8.24 14.05
C LEU A 19 -8.48 -8.32 12.82
N LYS A 20 -8.88 -9.53 12.44
CA LYS A 20 -9.85 -9.74 11.36
C LYS A 20 -11.16 -8.97 11.61
N SER A 21 -11.55 -8.81 12.88
CA SER A 21 -12.74 -8.05 13.31
C SER A 21 -12.65 -6.54 13.04
N GLU A 22 -11.45 -5.99 12.83
CA GLU A 22 -11.28 -4.56 12.52
C GLU A 22 -11.78 -4.21 11.11
N GLY A 23 -11.98 -5.20 10.24
CA GLY A 23 -12.58 -4.99 8.93
C GLY A 23 -11.71 -4.24 7.92
N ALA A 24 -10.60 -3.63 8.32
CA ALA A 24 -9.67 -2.95 7.43
C ALA A 24 -8.23 -2.94 7.97
N VAL A 25 -7.26 -2.78 7.06
CA VAL A 25 -5.87 -2.49 7.38
C VAL A 25 -5.61 -1.02 7.09
N THR A 26 -5.21 -0.27 8.11
CA THR A 26 -4.92 1.17 7.98
C THR A 26 -3.44 1.40 7.69
N LEU A 27 -3.17 2.22 6.68
CA LEU A 27 -1.84 2.62 6.25
C LEU A 27 -1.67 4.12 6.41
N ALA A 28 -0.50 4.55 6.85
CA ALA A 28 -0.09 5.95 6.79
C ALA A 28 0.71 6.17 5.51
N ILE A 29 0.26 7.12 4.68
CA ILE A 29 0.93 7.55 3.46
C ILE A 29 1.29 9.02 3.59
N GLU A 30 2.53 9.37 3.26
CA GLU A 30 3.02 10.75 3.28
C GLU A 30 3.69 11.06 1.94
N ASN A 31 3.19 12.07 1.24
CA ASN A 31 3.79 12.61 0.03
C ASN A 31 4.49 13.93 0.37
N LYS A 32 5.83 13.93 0.43
CA LYS A 32 6.63 15.15 0.66
C LYS A 32 7.03 15.86 -0.62
N ASN A 33 6.44 15.52 -1.77
CA ASN A 33 6.66 16.25 -3.01
C ASN A 33 5.78 17.50 -3.09
N HIS A 34 6.22 18.45 -3.91
CA HIS A 34 5.44 19.63 -4.30
C HIS A 34 4.38 19.35 -5.38
N PHE A 35 4.20 18.09 -5.79
CA PHE A 35 3.21 17.67 -6.79
C PHE A 35 2.39 16.48 -6.28
N GLY A 36 1.20 16.30 -6.87
CA GLY A 36 0.31 15.19 -6.54
C GLY A 36 0.78 13.86 -7.15
N VAL A 37 0.46 12.75 -6.48
CA VAL A 37 0.84 11.41 -6.94
C VAL A 37 -0.34 10.45 -6.93
N GLU A 38 -0.40 9.59 -7.93
CA GLU A 38 -1.33 8.47 -7.99
C GLU A 38 -0.63 7.19 -7.53
N SER A 39 -1.41 6.24 -7.01
CA SER A 39 -0.90 4.94 -6.61
C SER A 39 -1.68 3.78 -7.22
N LYS A 40 -0.95 2.71 -7.55
CA LYS A 40 -1.51 1.37 -7.76
C LYS A 40 -1.08 0.49 -6.62
N ILE A 41 -2.00 -0.33 -6.11
CA ILE A 41 -1.76 -1.16 -4.94
C ILE A 41 -1.92 -2.65 -5.27
N LYS A 42 -1.02 -3.44 -4.71
CA LYS A 42 -1.03 -4.89 -4.78
C LYS A 42 -0.80 -5.45 -3.38
N VAL A 43 -1.65 -6.37 -2.96
CA VAL A 43 -1.53 -7.06 -1.67
C VAL A 43 -0.84 -8.40 -1.89
N GLU A 44 0.17 -8.70 -1.08
CA GLU A 44 0.85 -9.99 -1.07
C GLU A 44 0.67 -10.68 0.28
N LYS A 45 0.42 -11.99 0.23
CA LYS A 45 0.37 -12.85 1.40
C LYS A 45 1.56 -13.81 1.36
N PHE A 46 2.24 -13.98 2.48
CA PHE A 46 3.30 -14.95 2.57
C PHE A 46 2.71 -16.36 2.61
N ASN A 47 3.21 -17.24 1.75
CA ASN A 47 2.89 -18.66 1.75
C ASN A 47 4.00 -19.41 2.52
N ASP A 48 3.73 -19.76 3.78
CA ASP A 48 4.72 -20.43 4.63
C ASP A 48 5.16 -21.80 4.08
N ALA A 49 4.28 -22.52 3.37
CA ALA A 49 4.60 -23.84 2.81
C ALA A 49 5.60 -23.76 1.65
N LYS A 50 5.54 -22.69 0.85
CA LYS A 50 6.45 -22.47 -0.29
C LYS A 50 7.59 -21.50 0.00
N GLY A 51 7.54 -20.78 1.12
CA GLY A 51 8.51 -19.74 1.46
C GLY A 51 8.49 -18.52 0.52
N ILE A 52 7.39 -18.29 -0.21
CA ILE A 52 7.27 -17.21 -1.21
C ILE A 52 6.13 -16.25 -0.90
N TRP A 53 6.21 -15.02 -1.41
CA TRP A 53 5.12 -14.06 -1.39
C TRP A 53 4.20 -14.30 -2.60
N GLU A 54 2.95 -14.62 -2.34
CA GLU A 54 1.94 -14.82 -3.38
C GLU A 54 1.02 -13.60 -3.49
N THR A 55 0.79 -13.17 -4.73
CA THR A 55 -0.16 -12.08 -5.02
C THR A 55 -1.55 -12.50 -4.56
N SER A 56 -2.13 -11.71 -3.65
CA SER A 56 -3.46 -11.95 -3.09
C SER A 56 -4.54 -11.19 -3.84
N CYS A 57 -4.29 -9.92 -4.16
CA CYS A 57 -5.19 -9.07 -4.92
C CYS A 57 -4.40 -7.91 -5.56
N VAL A 58 -4.88 -7.39 -6.68
CA VAL A 58 -4.36 -6.18 -7.34
C VAL A 58 -5.53 -5.23 -7.50
N LEU A 59 -5.41 -4.02 -6.98
CA LEU A 59 -6.30 -2.93 -7.32
C LEU A 59 -5.57 -2.01 -8.29
N GLN A 60 -5.97 -2.12 -9.55
CA GLN A 60 -5.62 -1.14 -10.56
C GLN A 60 -6.57 0.05 -10.35
N ALA A 61 -6.01 1.19 -9.97
CA ALA A 61 -6.71 2.43 -9.59
C ALA A 61 -7.35 2.42 -8.19
N SER A 62 -6.56 2.76 -7.16
CA SER A 62 -7.14 3.60 -6.11
C SER A 62 -7.12 5.03 -6.65
N GLU A 63 -8.30 5.57 -7.01
CA GLU A 63 -8.50 6.95 -7.46
C GLU A 63 -8.29 8.00 -6.34
N GLY A 64 -7.46 7.69 -5.35
CA GLY A 64 -7.08 8.59 -4.28
C GLY A 64 -5.76 9.28 -4.60
N GLY A 65 -5.79 10.27 -5.49
CA GLY A 65 -4.62 11.11 -5.73
C GLY A 65 -4.11 11.71 -4.41
N LEU A 66 -2.86 11.42 -4.05
CA LEU A 66 -2.19 11.99 -2.91
C LEU A 66 -1.78 13.41 -3.25
N SER A 67 -2.39 14.38 -2.58
CA SER A 67 -2.06 15.80 -2.77
C SER A 67 -0.59 16.09 -2.43
N PRO A 68 0.00 17.16 -2.99
CA PRO A 68 1.32 17.64 -2.58
C PRO A 68 1.42 17.86 -1.07
N ASN A 69 2.57 17.58 -0.47
CA ASN A 69 2.88 17.83 0.94
C ASN A 69 1.79 17.35 1.93
N SER A 70 1.16 16.22 1.61
CA SER A 70 0.02 15.69 2.36
C SER A 70 0.39 14.41 3.09
N LYS A 71 -0.29 14.20 4.22
CA LYS A 71 -0.27 12.95 4.98
C LYS A 71 -1.70 12.47 5.15
N ILE A 72 -1.96 11.24 4.73
CA ILE A 72 -3.28 10.62 4.84
C ILE A 72 -3.19 9.28 5.54
N GLN A 73 -4.33 8.84 6.07
CA GLN A 73 -4.52 7.46 6.50
C GLN A 73 -5.52 6.79 5.56
N GLU A 74 -5.11 5.72 4.92
CA GLU A 74 -5.94 4.95 4.00
C GLU A 74 -6.35 3.63 4.68
N ALA A 75 -7.65 3.35 4.72
CA ALA A 75 -8.18 2.10 5.27
C ALA A 75 -8.54 1.14 4.14
N LEU A 76 -7.72 0.11 3.96
CA LEU A 76 -7.93 -0.93 2.95
C LEU A 76 -8.85 -2.02 3.53
N GLN A 77 -10.09 -2.06 3.05
CA GLN A 77 -11.14 -2.95 3.56
C GLN A 77 -10.81 -4.43 3.32
N ASN A 78 -10.98 -5.26 4.36
CA ASN A 78 -10.59 -6.68 4.38
C ASN A 78 -11.34 -7.51 3.32
N ASN A 79 -12.63 -7.21 3.13
CA ASN A 79 -13.56 -8.03 2.33
C ASN A 79 -13.25 -8.04 0.82
N HIS A 80 -12.46 -7.08 0.31
CA HIS A 80 -12.09 -6.99 -1.11
C HIS A 80 -10.59 -7.24 -1.38
N PHE A 81 -9.70 -6.94 -0.42
CA PHE A 81 -8.27 -6.80 -0.69
C PHE A 81 -7.39 -7.92 -0.14
N PHE A 82 -7.78 -8.54 0.97
CA PHE A 82 -6.95 -9.53 1.65
C PHE A 82 -7.55 -10.92 1.43
N LYS A 83 -6.85 -11.73 0.62
CA LYS A 83 -7.24 -13.12 0.35
C LYS A 83 -7.50 -13.82 1.69
N LYS A 84 -8.72 -14.38 1.83
CA LYS A 84 -9.30 -14.90 3.07
C LYS A 84 -8.26 -15.59 3.99
N GLY A 85 -8.21 -15.16 5.25
CA GLY A 85 -7.56 -15.88 6.35
C GLY A 85 -6.46 -15.11 7.07
N ALA A 86 -6.12 -15.52 8.29
CA ALA A 86 -4.98 -14.98 9.03
C ALA A 86 -3.65 -15.23 8.29
N GLY A 87 -2.62 -14.43 8.59
CA GLY A 87 -1.28 -14.62 8.06
C GLY A 87 -0.43 -13.34 8.01
N LYS A 88 0.76 -13.48 7.42
CA LYS A 88 1.70 -12.38 7.16
C LYS A 88 1.40 -11.75 5.81
N TYR A 89 1.28 -10.42 5.81
CA TYR A 89 0.95 -9.62 4.65
C TYR A 89 1.96 -8.49 4.47
N ARG A 90 2.10 -8.05 3.23
CA ARG A 90 2.76 -6.80 2.87
C ARG A 90 2.04 -6.19 1.67
N ILE A 91 2.15 -4.88 1.51
CA ILE A 91 1.49 -4.18 0.44
C ILE A 91 2.54 -3.52 -0.43
N TYR A 92 2.37 -3.70 -1.73
CA TYR A 92 3.21 -3.16 -2.76
C TYR A 92 2.47 -2.00 -3.45
N TYR A 93 3.10 -0.83 -3.42
CA TYR A 93 2.66 0.40 -4.03
C TYR A 93 3.51 0.70 -5.26
N GLU A 94 2.86 1.08 -6.36
CA GLU A 94 3.52 1.77 -7.47
C GLU A 94 3.03 3.20 -7.51
N PHE A 95 3.94 4.16 -7.49
CA PHE A 95 3.62 5.58 -7.50
C PHE A 95 3.85 6.18 -8.88
N TYR A 96 2.95 7.08 -9.26
CA TYR A 96 3.00 7.81 -10.51
C TYR A 96 2.83 9.31 -10.24
N LYS A 97 3.54 10.15 -10.97
CA LYS A 97 3.32 11.60 -10.92
C LYS A 97 1.98 11.90 -11.62
N ILE A 98 1.09 12.61 -10.93
CA ILE A 98 -0.15 13.10 -11.56
C ILE A 98 0.26 14.09 -12.66
N SER A 99 -0.23 13.82 -13.88
CA SER A 99 0.04 14.64 -15.07
C SER A 99 -1.27 14.88 -15.78
N VAL A 100 -1.46 16.11 -16.29
CA VAL A 100 -2.60 16.50 -17.12
C VAL A 100 -2.51 15.83 -18.51
N VAL A 101 -1.32 15.35 -18.89
CA VAL A 101 -1.04 14.64 -20.14
C VAL A 101 -1.05 13.14 -19.85
N GLN A 102 -1.72 12.35 -20.70
CA GLN A 102 -2.01 10.90 -20.63
C GLN A 102 -0.87 9.94 -20.23
N PHE A 103 0.36 10.41 -20.06
CA PHE A 103 1.51 9.60 -19.64
C PHE A 103 1.81 9.85 -18.15
N ALA A 104 1.22 9.03 -17.29
CA ALA A 104 1.58 8.99 -15.88
C ALA A 104 3.02 8.44 -15.73
N PHE A 105 3.97 9.30 -15.32
CA PHE A 105 5.36 8.89 -15.12
C PHE A 105 5.49 8.09 -13.83
N LYS A 106 5.98 6.85 -13.92
CA LYS A 106 6.24 6.00 -12.75
C LYS A 106 7.40 6.58 -11.95
N LEU A 107 7.12 6.95 -10.69
CA LEU A 107 8.09 7.49 -9.74
C LEU A 107 8.89 6.39 -9.04
N GLY A 108 8.35 5.18 -8.99
CA GLY A 108 8.98 4.00 -8.42
C GLY A 108 8.00 3.16 -7.61
N THR A 109 8.53 2.23 -6.82
CA THR A 109 7.72 1.21 -6.15
C THR A 109 8.16 1.03 -4.71
N LEU A 110 7.17 0.91 -3.81
CA LEU A 110 7.38 0.78 -2.38
C LEU A 110 6.69 -0.48 -1.87
N THR A 111 7.34 -1.16 -0.94
CA THR A 111 6.70 -2.26 -0.21
C THR A 111 6.65 -1.87 1.25
N THR A 112 5.48 -1.97 1.86
CA THR A 112 5.31 -1.69 3.28
C THR A 112 6.16 -2.63 4.15
N SER A 113 6.35 -2.25 5.42
CA SER A 113 6.73 -3.23 6.44
C SER A 113 5.71 -4.39 6.47
N VAL A 114 6.19 -5.58 6.83
CA VAL A 114 5.34 -6.78 6.99
C VAL A 114 4.46 -6.60 8.22
N PHE A 115 3.17 -6.94 8.09
CA PHE A 115 2.21 -6.94 9.19
C PHE A 115 1.40 -8.24 9.19
N ASN A 116 0.73 -8.52 10.30
CA ASN A 116 -0.09 -9.71 10.47
C ASN A 116 -1.56 -9.35 10.53
N ILE A 117 -2.40 -10.18 9.89
CA ILE A 117 -3.84 -10.23 10.15
C ILE A 117 -4.07 -11.49 10.99
N LYS A 118 -4.71 -11.33 12.15
CA LYS A 118 -5.04 -12.41 13.09
C LYS A 118 -6.54 -12.69 13.10
#